data_AF-V9II59-F1
#
_entry.id   AF-V9II59-F1
#
_cell.length_a   1.000
_cell.length_b   1.000
_cell.length_c   1.000
_cell.angle_alpha   90.00
_cell.angle_beta   90.00
_cell.angle_gamma   90.00
#
_symmetry.space_group_name_H-M   'P 1'
#
loop_
_entity.id
_entity.type
_entity.pdbx_description
1 polymer ?
#
loop_
_entity_poly.entity_id
_entity_poly.type
_entity_poly.pdbx_seq_one_letter_code
_entity_poly.pdbx_strand_id
1 'polypeptide(L)'
;MAPESLYDNIFSVKSDIWSFGVLIWEIVTLGSTPYPGLAAAEVMRRIKEGYRLDRPEHCKRELYNIMYYCWDKDPACRPSFGELVSLTEGLLLDETDYIELDRFPDHSYYNVLNLSGEKL
;
A
#
# COMPACT_ATOMS: atom_id res chain seq x y z
N MET A 1 -1.39 8.14 -5.19
CA MET A 1 -2.21 8.49 -6.37
C MET A 1 -1.97 7.49 -7.49
N ALA A 2 -2.98 7.20 -8.31
CA ALA A 2 -2.88 6.31 -9.45
C ALA A 2 -2.11 6.95 -10.62
N PRO A 3 -1.50 6.15 -11.52
CA PRO A 3 -0.75 6.67 -12.67
C PRO A 3 -1.58 7.61 -13.56
N GLU A 4 -2.80 7.20 -13.92
CA GLU A 4 -3.68 7.99 -14.80
C GLU A 4 -4.10 9.33 -14.16
N SER A 5 -4.16 9.39 -12.82
CA SER A 5 -4.43 10.65 -12.11
C SER A 5 -3.23 11.59 -12.14
N LEU A 6 -2.00 11.05 -12.15
CA LEU A 6 -0.76 11.82 -12.16
C LEU A 6 -0.40 12.35 -13.55
N TYR A 7 -0.64 11.55 -14.60
CA TYR A 7 -0.25 11.89 -15.97
C TYR A 7 -1.38 12.54 -16.78
N ASP A 8 -2.61 12.05 -16.61
CA ASP A 8 -3.72 12.41 -17.48
C ASP A 8 -4.82 13.21 -16.75
N ASN A 9 -4.62 13.49 -15.44
CA ASN A 9 -5.62 14.10 -14.56
C ASN A 9 -6.97 13.34 -14.55
N ILE A 10 -6.92 12.02 -14.71
CA ILE A 10 -8.10 11.17 -14.68
C ILE A 10 -8.35 10.71 -13.23
N PHE A 11 -9.53 11.05 -12.70
CA PHE A 11 -9.98 10.65 -11.37
C PHE A 11 -11.25 9.83 -11.49
N SER A 12 -11.27 8.66 -10.84
CA SER A 12 -12.37 7.72 -10.89
C SER A 12 -12.36 6.82 -9.65
N VAL A 13 -13.42 6.02 -9.48
CA VAL A 13 -13.45 4.97 -8.45
C VAL A 13 -12.22 4.04 -8.58
N LYS A 14 -11.73 3.78 -9.79
CA LYS A 14 -10.55 2.92 -9.99
C LYS A 14 -9.25 3.59 -9.58
N SER A 15 -9.13 4.92 -9.65
CA SER A 15 -7.97 5.63 -9.07
C SER A 15 -8.03 5.69 -7.54
N ASP A 16 -9.23 5.67 -6.97
CA ASP A 16 -9.42 5.56 -5.52
C ASP A 16 -9.00 4.17 -5.02
N ILE A 17 -9.32 3.11 -5.77
CA ILE A 17 -8.86 1.73 -5.47
C ILE A 17 -7.33 1.67 -5.37
N TRP A 18 -6.61 2.30 -6.31
CA TRP A 18 -5.15 2.38 -6.23
C TRP A 18 -4.68 3.03 -4.93
N SER A 19 -5.30 4.17 -4.60
CA SER A 19 -4.94 4.94 -3.40
C SER A 19 -5.29 4.18 -2.12
N PHE A 20 -6.35 3.38 -2.14
CA PHE A 20 -6.71 2.46 -1.07
C PHE A 20 -5.66 1.37 -0.87
N GLY A 21 -5.10 0.79 -1.95
CA GLY A 21 -3.97 -0.15 -1.83
C GLY A 21 -2.75 0.48 -1.14
N VAL A 22 -2.44 1.74 -1.47
CA VAL A 22 -1.37 2.50 -0.78
C VAL A 22 -1.72 2.71 0.70
N LEU A 23 -2.97 3.05 1.02
CA LEU A 23 -3.43 3.22 2.40
C LEU A 23 -3.28 1.93 3.22
N ILE A 24 -3.65 0.77 2.67
CA ILE A 24 -3.45 -0.51 3.37
C ILE A 24 -1.95 -0.74 3.62
N TRP A 25 -1.09 -0.44 2.65
CA TRP A 25 0.36 -0.53 2.85
C TRP A 25 0.85 0.40 3.97
N GLU A 26 0.35 1.64 4.04
CA GLU A 26 0.63 2.57 5.13
C GLU A 26 0.18 2.01 6.48
N ILE A 27 -1.05 1.47 6.58
CA ILE A 27 -1.57 0.84 7.81
C ILE A 27 -0.66 -0.31 8.26
N VAL A 28 -0.31 -1.22 7.35
CA VAL A 28 0.53 -2.40 7.65
C VAL A 28 1.93 -1.99 8.09
N THR A 29 2.46 -0.90 7.54
CA THR A 29 3.79 -0.37 7.88
C THR A 29 3.76 0.67 9.01
N LEU A 30 2.66 0.72 9.77
CA LEU A 30 2.44 1.63 10.90
C LEU A 30 2.68 3.11 10.54
N GLY A 31 2.22 3.48 9.35
CA GLY A 31 2.24 4.82 8.82
C GLY A 31 3.55 5.20 8.14
N SER A 32 4.29 4.26 7.53
CA SER A 32 5.50 4.58 6.77
C SER A 32 5.25 5.44 5.55
N THR A 33 6.27 6.20 5.13
CA THR A 33 6.19 7.01 3.92
C THR A 33 6.24 6.08 2.70
N PRO A 34 5.23 6.09 1.81
CA PRO A 34 5.26 5.32 0.57
C PRO A 34 6.42 5.78 -0.32
N TYR A 35 7.14 4.81 -0.91
CA TYR A 35 8.30 5.05 -1.79
C TYR A 35 9.39 5.91 -1.15
N PRO A 36 9.92 5.51 0.01
CA PRO A 36 10.83 6.34 0.79
C PRO A 36 12.13 6.63 0.03
N GLY A 37 12.65 7.85 0.20
CA GLY A 37 13.90 8.29 -0.43
C GLY A 37 13.79 8.60 -1.93
N LEU A 38 12.62 8.45 -2.55
CA LEU A 38 12.39 8.80 -3.95
C LEU A 38 11.67 10.15 -4.06
N ALA A 39 12.16 11.02 -4.95
CA ALA A 39 11.44 12.22 -5.33
C ALA A 39 10.18 11.85 -6.13
N ALA A 40 9.13 12.69 -6.05
CA ALA A 40 7.85 12.42 -6.71
C ALA A 40 7.98 12.10 -8.21
N ALA A 41 8.86 12.81 -8.93
CA ALA A 41 9.12 12.56 -10.36
C ALA A 41 9.70 11.16 -10.62
N GLU A 42 10.57 10.68 -9.74
CA GLU A 42 11.16 9.35 -9.85
C GLU A 42 10.15 8.25 -9.50
N VAL A 43 9.31 8.48 -8.48
CA VAL A 43 8.20 7.58 -8.15
C VAL A 43 7.28 7.40 -9.36
N MET A 44 6.87 8.50 -9.99
CA MET A 44 6.04 8.48 -11.19
C MET A 44 6.66 7.65 -12.31
N ARG A 45 7.96 7.83 -12.58
CA ARG A 45 8.68 7.09 -13.61
C ARG A 45 8.70 5.59 -13.33
N ARG A 46 9.08 5.20 -12.10
CA ARG A 46 9.16 3.79 -11.71
C ARG A 46 7.81 3.09 -11.71
N ILE A 47 6.76 3.74 -11.23
CA ILE A 47 5.40 3.18 -11.27
C ILE A 47 4.98 2.86 -12.71
N LYS A 48 5.31 3.75 -13.66
CA LYS A 48 5.04 3.55 -15.09
C LYS A 48 5.80 2.36 -15.67
N GLU A 49 7.01 2.11 -15.18
CA GLU A 49 7.86 0.96 -15.53
C GLU A 49 7.41 -0.36 -14.86
N GLY A 50 6.40 -0.31 -14.00
CA GLY A 50 5.83 -1.49 -13.34
C GLY A 50 6.28 -1.68 -11.89
N TYR A 51 7.12 -0.78 -11.35
CA TYR A 51 7.48 -0.83 -9.93
C TYR A 51 6.27 -0.59 -9.03
N ARG A 52 6.23 -1.29 -7.90
CA ARG A 52 5.19 -1.19 -6.87
C ARG A 52 5.86 -1.17 -5.50
N LEU A 53 5.11 -0.79 -4.46
CA LEU A 53 5.60 -0.90 -3.09
C LEU A 53 5.90 -2.37 -2.78
N ASP A 54 7.07 -2.61 -2.20
CA ASP A 54 7.51 -3.94 -1.83
C ASP A 54 6.64 -4.50 -0.68
N ARG A 55 6.54 -5.83 -0.63
CA ARG A 55 5.83 -6.50 0.47
C ARG A 55 6.59 -6.27 1.78
N PRO A 56 5.94 -5.70 2.82
CA PRO A 56 6.52 -5.61 4.15
C PRO A 56 6.92 -7.00 4.67
N GLU A 57 8.11 -7.15 5.27
CA GLU A 57 8.62 -8.48 5.69
C GLU A 57 7.65 -9.20 6.65
N HIS A 58 7.06 -8.43 7.56
CA HIS A 58 6.09 -8.85 8.57
C HIS A 58 4.65 -8.99 8.05
N CYS A 59 4.41 -8.81 6.75
CA CYS A 59 3.09 -8.91 6.13
C CYS A 59 2.97 -10.19 5.30
N LYS A 60 2.00 -11.05 5.62
CA LYS A 60 1.76 -12.28 4.83
C LYS A 60 1.31 -11.95 3.41
N ARG A 61 1.59 -12.87 2.48
CA ARG A 61 1.44 -12.62 1.04
C ARG A 61 -0.02 -12.43 0.63
N GLU A 62 -0.94 -13.08 1.33
CA GLU A 62 -2.38 -13.02 1.10
C GLU A 62 -2.90 -11.58 1.26
N LEU A 63 -2.52 -10.90 2.35
CA LEU A 63 -2.85 -9.49 2.57
C LEU A 63 -2.15 -8.57 1.55
N TYR A 64 -0.87 -8.84 1.25
CA TYR A 64 -0.15 -8.08 0.24
C TYR A 64 -0.75 -8.21 -1.16
N ASN A 65 -1.27 -9.38 -1.53
CA ASN A 65 -1.91 -9.59 -2.82
C ASN A 65 -3.10 -8.65 -3.01
N ILE A 66 -3.89 -8.37 -1.96
CA ILE A 66 -4.98 -7.40 -2.02
C ILE A 66 -4.45 -6.00 -2.37
N MET A 67 -3.34 -5.57 -1.76
CA MET A 67 -2.68 -4.30 -2.10
C MET A 67 -2.19 -4.33 -3.56
N TYR A 68 -1.55 -5.42 -3.97
CA TYR A 68 -0.98 -5.57 -5.30
C TYR A 68 -2.05 -5.52 -6.40
N TYR A 69 -3.21 -6.15 -6.20
CA TYR A 69 -4.35 -6.08 -7.13
C TYR A 69 -4.91 -4.66 -7.27
N CYS A 70 -4.89 -3.86 -6.20
CA CYS A 70 -5.25 -2.44 -6.28
C CYS A 70 -4.33 -1.65 -7.22
N TRP A 71 -3.11 -2.12 -7.45
CA TRP A 71 -2.10 -1.43 -8.25
C TRP A 71 -1.93 -2.01 -9.65
N ASP A 72 -2.94 -2.68 -10.20
CA ASP A 72 -2.90 -3.10 -11.59
C ASP A 72 -2.72 -1.88 -12.52
N LYS A 73 -1.92 -2.08 -13.58
CA LYS A 73 -1.67 -1.06 -14.58
C LYS A 73 -2.95 -0.71 -15.34
N ASP A 74 -3.78 -1.70 -15.63
CA ASP A 74 -5.09 -1.52 -16.23
C ASP A 74 -6.13 -1.21 -15.13
N PRO A 75 -6.75 -0.01 -15.12
CA PRO A 75 -7.81 0.32 -14.16
C PRO A 75 -8.99 -0.67 -14.18
N ALA A 76 -9.26 -1.33 -15.31
CA ALA A 76 -10.33 -2.32 -15.42
C ALA A 76 -10.01 -3.62 -14.66
N CYS A 77 -8.73 -3.97 -14.56
CA CYS A 77 -8.25 -5.16 -13.85
C CYS A 77 -8.16 -4.96 -12.33
N ARG A 78 -8.22 -3.72 -11.85
CA ARG A 78 -8.28 -3.44 -10.40
C ARG A 78 -9.61 -3.92 -9.82
N PRO A 79 -9.65 -4.42 -8.58
CA PRO A 79 -10.90 -4.83 -7.95
C PRO A 79 -11.86 -3.65 -7.75
N SER A 80 -13.12 -3.96 -7.51
CA SER A 80 -14.11 -3.05 -6.95
C SER A 80 -14.00 -3.04 -5.42
N PHE A 81 -14.57 -2.01 -4.77
CA PHE A 81 -14.64 -2.01 -3.31
C PHE A 81 -15.46 -3.18 -2.75
N GLY A 82 -16.50 -3.65 -3.47
CA GLY A 82 -17.25 -4.84 -3.07
C GLY A 82 -16.38 -6.10 -3.04
N GLU A 83 -15.56 -6.31 -4.07
CA GLU A 83 -14.59 -7.42 -4.09
C GLU A 83 -13.53 -7.26 -2.99
N LEU A 84 -13.05 -6.05 -2.73
CA LEU A 84 -12.10 -5.79 -1.64
C LEU A 84 -12.69 -6.13 -0.27
N VAL A 85 -13.95 -5.77 -0.01
CA VAL A 85 -14.66 -6.16 1.22
C VAL A 85 -14.68 -7.68 1.34
N SER A 86 -15.15 -8.40 0.31
CA SER A 86 -15.21 -9.86 0.36
C SER A 86 -13.84 -10.53 0.55
N LEU A 87 -12.79 -10.01 -0.09
CA LEU A 87 -11.42 -10.49 0.10
C LEU A 87 -10.94 -10.26 1.54
N THR A 88 -11.16 -9.06 2.09
CA THR A 88 -10.76 -8.74 3.47
C THR A 88 -11.55 -9.50 4.52
N GLU A 89 -12.86 -9.70 4.32
CA GLU A 89 -13.71 -10.55 5.17
C GLU A 89 -13.21 -12.00 5.17
N GLY A 90 -12.80 -12.51 4.00
CA GLY A 90 -12.19 -13.83 3.89
C GLY A 90 -10.93 -13.97 4.76
N LEU A 91 -10.07 -12.95 4.79
CA LEU A 91 -8.90 -12.96 5.67
C LEU A 91 -9.30 -12.88 7.16
N LEU A 92 -10.30 -12.07 7.51
CA LEU A 92 -10.76 -11.93 8.89
C LEU A 92 -11.34 -13.23 9.47
N LEU A 93 -11.92 -14.09 8.64
CA LEU A 93 -12.54 -15.35 9.06
C LEU A 93 -11.55 -16.52 9.18
N ASP A 94 -10.34 -16.40 8.65
CA ASP A 94 -9.34 -17.47 8.58
C ASP A 94 -8.53 -17.65 9.89
N GLU A 95 -8.87 -16.92 10.96
CA GLU A 95 -8.21 -16.93 12.29
C GLU A 95 -6.67 -16.87 12.25
N THR A 96 -6.11 -16.37 11.14
CA THR A 96 -4.68 -16.34 10.87
C THR A 96 -4.14 -14.93 11.09
N ASP A 97 -2.99 -14.81 11.77
CA ASP A 97 -2.29 -13.53 11.87
C ASP A 97 -1.65 -13.16 10.52
N TYR A 98 -2.15 -12.14 9.84
CA TYR A 98 -1.62 -11.67 8.55
C TYR A 98 -0.51 -10.62 8.69
N ILE A 99 -0.34 -10.08 9.91
CA ILE A 99 0.66 -9.07 10.25
C ILE A 99 1.40 -9.54 11.51
N GLU A 100 2.68 -9.88 11.37
CA GLU A 100 3.52 -10.39 12.45
C GLU A 100 4.21 -9.23 13.17
N LEU A 101 3.49 -8.54 14.08
CA LEU A 101 3.99 -7.35 14.78
C LEU A 101 5.24 -7.62 15.64
N ASP A 102 5.38 -8.83 16.19
CA ASP A 102 6.58 -9.21 16.98
C ASP A 102 7.85 -9.28 16.12
N ARG A 103 7.70 -9.38 14.80
CA ARG A 103 8.80 -9.36 13.83
C ARG A 103 8.89 -8.03 13.09
N PHE A 104 8.21 -7.00 13.57
CA PHE A 104 8.25 -5.69 12.96
C PHE A 104 9.66 -5.12 13.06
N PRO A 105 10.34 -4.84 11.93
CA PRO A 105 11.66 -4.25 11.97
C PRO A 105 11.55 -2.76 12.33
N ASP A 106 11.88 -2.41 13.58
CA ASP A 106 11.84 -1.05 14.13
C ASP A 106 12.56 0.02 13.27
N HIS A 107 13.50 -0.40 12.40
CA HIS A 107 14.34 0.49 11.60
C HIS A 107 14.13 0.40 10.08
N SER A 108 13.30 -0.50 9.56
CA SER A 108 13.12 -0.66 8.10
C SER A 108 12.09 0.31 7.51
N TYR A 109 11.39 1.06 8.37
CA TYR A 109 10.21 1.82 8.04
C TYR A 109 10.39 3.28 8.46
N TYR A 110 10.44 4.16 7.46
CA TYR A 110 10.97 5.53 7.56
C TYR A 110 10.18 6.50 8.46
N ASN A 111 9.07 6.06 9.06
CA ASN A 111 8.24 6.92 9.92
C ASN A 111 8.20 6.47 11.39
N VAL A 112 8.90 5.40 11.77
CA VAL A 112 8.84 4.83 13.13
C VAL A 112 9.67 5.64 14.14
N LEU A 113 10.54 6.56 13.69
CA LEU A 113 11.38 7.38 14.57
C LEU A 113 11.21 8.88 14.30
N ASN A 114 10.17 9.44 14.91
CA ASN A 114 10.24 10.79 15.49
C ASN A 114 9.47 10.90 16.83
N LEU A 115 9.36 9.79 17.58
CA LEU A 115 8.76 9.76 18.92
C LEU A 115 9.78 9.72 20.06
N SER A 116 11.07 9.88 19.77
CA SER A 116 12.12 10.04 20.78
C SER A 116 12.61 11.49 20.85
N GLY A 117 11.75 12.37 21.38
CA GLY A 117 12.17 13.64 21.94
C GLY A 117 11.69 14.88 21.17
N GLU A 118 10.54 15.42 21.58
CA GLU A 118 10.45 16.83 21.93
C GLU A 118 9.18 17.07 22.77
N LYS A 119 9.37 17.75 23.91
CA LYS A 119 8.30 18.37 24.69
C LYS A 119 7.78 19.57 23.90
N LEU A 120 6.46 19.70 23.78
CA LEU A 120 5.74 20.98 23.85
C LEU A 120 4.45 20.75 24.65
#